data_AF-A0A5J5HXG2-F1
#
_entry.id   AF-A0A5J5HXG2-F1
#
_cell.length_a   1.000
_cell.length_b   1.000
_cell.length_c   1.000
_cell.angle_alpha   90.00
_cell.angle_beta   90.00
_cell.angle_gamma   90.00
#
_symmetry.space_group_name_H-M   'P 1'
#
loop_
_entity.id
_entity.type
_entity.pdbx_description
1 polymer ?
#
loop_
_entity_poly.entity_id
_entity_poly.type
_entity_poly.pdbx_seq_one_letter_code
_entity_poly.pdbx_strand_id
1 'polypeptide(L)'
;MFHAPVSSRIPGGSDLSLLLDQLSHCCSRPRYAFMLLTLIADVTKADGSAGPEVRVGKGLIPLRDWLCDALTPMGHRDPRRMALVERVREELRKEERLSGESAADEALVQEEVRGRVRASGKTNLSRAVTELVKAGLLKRHYQGYRVDHLNRGAQRQAVYTLIGRARVLIGAPATPRRTVAPPRQGDLFAH
;
A
#
# COMPACT_ATOMS: atom_id res chain seq x y z
N MET A 1 4.55 8.89 19.69
CA MET A 1 5.44 8.74 18.50
C MET A 1 4.75 9.41 17.34
N PHE A 2 5.40 10.38 16.71
CA PHE A 2 4.78 11.30 15.75
C PHE A 2 4.46 10.60 14.43
N HIS A 3 3.18 10.54 14.08
CA HIS A 3 2.75 10.23 12.72
C HIS A 3 3.14 11.40 11.82
N ALA A 4 4.00 11.16 10.84
CA ALA A 4 4.23 12.12 9.76
C ALA A 4 2.89 12.34 9.03
N PRO A 5 2.46 13.59 8.79
CA PRO A 5 1.26 13.85 8.02
C PRO A 5 1.49 13.36 6.59
N VAL A 6 0.67 12.43 6.13
CA VAL A 6 0.57 12.01 4.73
C VAL A 6 0.21 13.26 3.94
N SER A 7 1.18 13.81 3.22
CA SER A 7 0.97 15.00 2.40
C SER A 7 0.26 14.58 1.11
N SER A 8 -1.07 14.49 1.17
CA SER A 8 -1.94 14.23 0.02
C SER A 8 -1.97 15.46 -0.89
N ARG A 9 -1.02 15.56 -1.82
CA ARG A 9 -1.12 16.53 -2.91
C ARG A 9 -2.11 16.00 -3.94
N ILE A 10 -3.38 16.37 -3.77
CA ILE A 10 -4.42 16.12 -4.76
C ILE A 10 -4.06 16.91 -6.03
N PRO A 11 -3.79 16.25 -7.18
CA PRO A 11 -3.51 16.93 -8.43
C PRO A 11 -4.78 17.58 -9.01
N GLY A 12 -4.63 18.46 -10.01
CA GLY A 12 -5.72 19.27 -10.60
C GLY A 12 -7.06 18.53 -10.75
N GLY A 13 -8.14 19.18 -10.30
CA GLY A 13 -9.43 18.52 -10.06
C GLY A 13 -10.05 17.81 -11.26
N SER A 14 -9.74 18.23 -12.51
CA SER A 14 -10.30 17.63 -13.72
C SER A 14 -9.72 16.24 -14.03
N ASP A 15 -8.40 16.08 -13.96
CA ASP A 15 -7.75 14.80 -14.32
C ASP A 15 -8.01 13.71 -13.27
N LEU A 16 -8.08 14.12 -12.01
CA LEU A 16 -8.48 13.23 -10.92
C LEU A 16 -9.94 12.80 -11.06
N SER A 17 -10.84 13.72 -11.40
CA SER A 17 -12.27 13.39 -11.59
C SER A 17 -12.45 12.37 -12.72
N LEU A 18 -11.71 12.53 -13.82
CA LEU A 18 -11.72 11.57 -14.93
C LEU A 18 -11.12 10.22 -14.55
N LEU A 19 -10.11 10.19 -13.68
CA LEU A 19 -9.60 8.94 -13.12
C LEU A 19 -10.65 8.23 -12.25
N LEU A 20 -11.31 8.96 -11.36
CA LEU A 20 -12.35 8.41 -10.47
C LEU A 20 -13.55 7.89 -11.27
N ASP A 21 -13.96 8.62 -12.30
CA ASP A 21 -15.02 8.21 -13.22
C ASP A 21 -14.63 6.95 -14.00
N GLN A 22 -13.40 6.88 -14.53
CA GLN A 22 -12.93 5.68 -15.20
C GLN A 22 -12.94 4.46 -14.25
N LEU A 23 -12.47 4.64 -13.00
CA LEU A 23 -12.45 3.57 -12.00
C LEU A 23 -13.86 3.07 -11.65
N SER A 24 -14.87 3.94 -11.62
CA SER A 24 -16.25 3.56 -11.30
C SER A 24 -16.84 2.61 -12.35
N HIS A 25 -16.44 2.75 -13.61
CA HIS A 25 -16.92 1.93 -14.72
C HIS A 25 -16.13 0.63 -14.93
N CYS A 26 -14.82 0.63 -14.65
CA CYS A 26 -13.95 -0.50 -15.01
C CYS A 26 -13.55 -1.43 -13.85
N CYS A 27 -13.67 -0.97 -12.60
CA CYS A 27 -13.23 -1.74 -11.43
C CYS A 27 -14.42 -2.19 -10.60
N SER A 28 -14.41 -3.46 -10.15
CA SER A 28 -15.46 -4.01 -9.28
C SER A 28 -15.46 -3.38 -7.88
N ARG A 29 -14.32 -2.78 -7.48
CA ARG A 29 -14.14 -2.06 -6.21
C ARG A 29 -13.41 -0.74 -6.45
N PRO A 30 -14.10 0.31 -6.92
CA PRO A 30 -13.48 1.57 -7.33
C PRO A 30 -12.65 2.24 -6.23
N ARG A 31 -13.14 2.23 -4.97
CA ARG A 31 -12.42 2.79 -3.82
C ARG A 31 -11.12 2.04 -3.52
N TYR A 32 -11.17 0.71 -3.55
CA TYR A 32 -9.99 -0.14 -3.34
C TYR A 32 -8.95 0.06 -4.45
N ALA A 33 -9.42 0.13 -5.70
CA ALA A 33 -8.58 0.38 -6.86
C ALA A 33 -7.90 1.75 -6.80
N PHE A 34 -8.64 2.81 -6.45
CA PHE A 34 -8.09 4.15 -6.26
C PHE A 34 -6.99 4.16 -5.19
N MET A 35 -7.25 3.58 -4.02
CA MET A 35 -6.26 3.51 -2.95
C MET A 35 -5.01 2.73 -3.33
N LEU A 36 -5.19 1.61 -4.02
CA LEU A 36 -4.08 0.84 -4.55
C LEU A 36 -3.21 1.70 -5.48
N LEU A 37 -3.81 2.49 -6.37
CA LEU A 37 -3.08 3.41 -7.22
C LEU A 37 -2.35 4.50 -6.42
N THR A 38 -2.98 5.07 -5.39
CA THR A 38 -2.34 6.06 -4.52
C THR A 38 -1.14 5.47 -3.76
N LEU A 39 -1.29 4.28 -3.16
CA LEU A 39 -0.20 3.60 -2.47
C LEU A 39 0.95 3.25 -3.42
N ILE A 40 0.64 2.84 -4.66
CA ILE A 40 1.67 2.63 -5.69
C ILE A 40 2.37 3.95 -6.01
N ALA A 41 1.61 5.05 -6.17
CA ALA A 41 2.16 6.38 -6.46
C ALA A 41 3.14 6.85 -5.37
N ASP A 42 2.81 6.61 -4.10
CA ASP A 42 3.64 7.02 -2.95
C ASP A 42 5.03 6.37 -2.94
N VAL A 43 5.15 5.17 -3.51
CA VAL A 43 6.42 4.40 -3.58
C VAL A 43 6.99 4.33 -5.00
N THR A 44 6.44 5.13 -5.91
CA THR A 44 6.88 5.20 -7.30
C THR A 44 8.19 5.99 -7.41
N LYS A 45 9.15 5.46 -8.17
CA LYS A 45 10.41 6.12 -8.54
C LYS A 45 10.14 7.20 -9.60
N ALA A 46 11.17 7.99 -9.90
CA ALA A 46 11.10 9.05 -10.92
C ALA A 46 10.69 8.54 -12.33
N ASP A 47 10.91 7.26 -12.62
CA ASP A 47 10.53 6.62 -13.89
C ASP A 47 9.05 6.19 -13.96
N GLY A 48 8.27 6.40 -12.89
CA GLY A 48 6.87 5.98 -12.82
C GLY A 48 6.67 4.52 -12.36
N SER A 49 7.74 3.80 -12.01
CA SER A 49 7.69 2.41 -11.53
C SER A 49 7.83 2.30 -9.99
N ALA A 50 7.09 1.36 -9.42
CA ALA A 50 7.13 0.95 -8.03
C ALA A 50 7.58 -0.51 -7.94
N GLY A 51 8.52 -0.79 -7.03
CA GLY A 51 9.05 -2.13 -6.77
C GLY A 51 10.41 -2.43 -7.42
N PRO A 52 10.89 -3.69 -7.34
CA PRO A 52 10.20 -4.86 -6.79
C PRO A 52 10.03 -4.84 -5.26
N GLU A 53 10.85 -4.06 -4.57
CA GLU A 53 10.85 -3.90 -3.12
C GLU A 53 10.55 -2.44 -2.73
N VAL A 54 9.96 -2.26 -1.56
CA VAL A 54 9.67 -0.97 -0.94
C VAL A 54 10.53 -0.86 0.32
N ARG A 55 11.17 0.30 0.49
CA ARG A 55 11.97 0.60 1.69
C ARG A 55 11.05 1.09 2.81
N VAL A 56 11.02 0.36 3.91
CA VAL A 56 10.26 0.72 5.12
C VAL A 56 11.23 0.76 6.30
N GLY A 57 11.51 1.96 6.80
CA GLY A 57 12.54 2.16 7.82
C GLY A 57 13.92 1.66 7.34
N LYS A 58 14.48 0.67 8.04
CA LYS A 58 15.76 0.02 7.69
C LYS A 58 15.60 -1.24 6.83
N GLY A 59 14.37 -1.71 6.59
CA GLY A 59 14.09 -2.95 5.87
C GLY A 59 13.66 -2.74 4.42
N LEU A 60 13.78 -3.81 3.63
CA LEU A 60 13.20 -3.94 2.29
C LEU A 60 12.10 -5.00 2.35
N ILE A 61 10.92 -4.65 1.84
CA ILE A 61 9.75 -5.54 1.83
C ILE A 61 9.28 -5.67 0.37
N PRO A 62 8.92 -6.87 -0.11
CA PRO A 62 8.34 -7.04 -1.43
C PRO A 62 7.11 -6.15 -1.62
N LEU A 63 6.99 -5.49 -2.77
CA LEU A 63 5.93 -4.53 -3.06
C LEU A 63 4.52 -5.10 -2.81
N ARG A 64 4.30 -6.37 -3.18
CA ARG A 64 2.99 -7.02 -3.00
C ARG A 64 2.62 -7.18 -1.52
N ASP A 65 3.58 -7.61 -0.70
CA ASP A 65 3.35 -7.82 0.72
C ASP A 65 3.15 -6.48 1.41
N TRP A 66 3.97 -5.48 1.07
CA TRP A 66 3.77 -4.10 1.54
C TRP A 66 2.39 -3.54 1.19
N LEU A 67 1.92 -3.72 -0.06
CA LEU A 67 0.59 -3.27 -0.47
C LEU A 67 -0.53 -3.99 0.31
N CYS A 68 -0.40 -5.29 0.55
CA CYS A 68 -1.38 -6.03 1.36
C CYS A 68 -1.44 -5.49 2.80
N ASP A 69 -0.29 -5.18 3.40
CA ASP A 69 -0.22 -4.62 4.74
C ASP A 69 -0.79 -3.19 4.79
N ALA A 70 -0.40 -2.33 3.85
CA ALA A 70 -0.87 -0.95 3.75
C ALA A 70 -2.38 -0.84 3.49
N LEU A 71 -2.99 -1.84 2.83
CA LEU A 71 -4.43 -1.91 2.59
C LEU A 71 -5.22 -2.53 3.76
N THR A 72 -4.57 -3.11 4.76
CA THR A 72 -5.24 -3.77 5.91
C THR A 72 -6.04 -2.80 6.81
N PRO A 73 -5.56 -1.58 7.12
CA PRO A 73 -6.28 -0.62 7.99
C PRO A 73 -7.70 -0.27 7.52
N MET A 74 -7.97 -0.39 6.22
CA MET A 74 -9.27 -0.10 5.60
C MET A 74 -10.41 -1.01 6.08
N GLY A 75 -10.09 -2.20 6.60
CA GLY A 75 -11.09 -3.14 7.09
C GLY A 75 -11.57 -2.86 8.51
N HIS A 76 -10.94 -1.97 9.29
CA HIS A 76 -11.25 -1.85 10.74
C HIS A 76 -12.70 -1.47 11.05
N ARG A 77 -13.39 -0.79 10.14
CA ARG A 77 -14.83 -0.46 10.25
C ARG A 77 -15.71 -1.28 9.30
N ASP A 78 -15.16 -2.28 8.61
CA ASP A 78 -15.92 -3.17 7.73
C ASP A 78 -16.63 -4.23 8.60
N PRO A 79 -17.97 -4.34 8.56
CA PRO A 79 -18.72 -5.38 9.25
C PRO A 79 -18.17 -6.79 8.99
N ARG A 80 -17.57 -7.05 7.82
CA ARG A 80 -16.93 -8.33 7.50
C ARG A 80 -15.67 -8.60 8.31
N ARG A 81 -14.88 -7.56 8.61
CA ARG A 81 -13.69 -7.72 9.47
C ARG A 81 -14.11 -7.91 10.91
N MET A 82 -15.13 -7.20 11.39
CA MET A 82 -15.67 -7.42 12.74
C MET A 82 -16.14 -8.88 12.89
N ALA A 83 -16.90 -9.39 11.92
CA ALA A 83 -17.32 -10.79 11.91
C ALA A 83 -16.14 -11.78 11.83
N LEU A 84 -15.05 -11.41 11.13
CA LEU A 84 -13.82 -12.22 11.09
C LEU A 84 -13.09 -12.21 12.44
N VAL A 85 -13.01 -11.05 13.12
CA VAL A 85 -12.40 -10.92 14.44
C VAL A 85 -13.15 -11.78 15.45
N GLU A 86 -14.48 -11.69 15.48
CA GLU A 86 -15.29 -12.53 16.38
C GLU A 86 -15.09 -14.02 16.10
N ARG A 87 -15.11 -14.43 14.83
CA ARG A 87 -14.86 -15.83 14.45
C ARG A 87 -13.47 -16.32 14.87
N VAL A 88 -12.43 -15.52 14.65
CA VAL A 88 -11.06 -15.87 15.05
C VAL A 88 -10.95 -15.98 16.57
N ARG A 89 -11.60 -15.08 17.31
CA ARG A 89 -11.63 -15.13 18.78
C ARG A 89 -12.34 -16.38 19.29
N GLU A 90 -13.47 -16.77 18.68
CA GLU A 90 -14.16 -18.02 19.01
C GLU A 90 -13.30 -19.26 18.73
N GLU A 91 -12.60 -19.29 17.59
CA GLU A 91 -11.70 -20.39 17.23
C GLU A 91 -10.53 -20.51 18.22
N LEU A 92 -9.84 -19.41 18.53
CA LEU A 92 -8.74 -19.41 19.51
C LEU A 92 -9.21 -19.81 20.91
N ARG A 93 -10.44 -19.48 21.28
CA ARG A 93 -11.06 -19.93 22.53
C ARG A 93 -11.34 -21.42 22.54
N LYS A 94 -11.85 -21.98 21.43
CA LYS A 94 -12.08 -23.42 21.26
C LYS A 94 -10.78 -24.23 21.26
N GLU A 95 -9.70 -23.65 20.76
CA GLU A 95 -8.37 -24.25 20.74
C GLU A 95 -7.61 -24.09 22.08
N GLU A 96 -8.20 -23.46 23.10
CA GLU A 96 -7.57 -23.17 24.41
C GLU A 96 -6.26 -22.37 24.29
N ARG A 97 -6.13 -21.55 23.23
CA ARG A 97 -4.93 -20.75 22.94
C ARG A 97 -4.96 -19.35 23.53
N LEU A 98 -6.08 -18.98 24.14
CA LEU A 98 -6.23 -17.72 24.86
C LEU A 98 -5.73 -17.91 26.30
N SER A 99 -4.81 -17.04 26.70
CA SER A 99 -4.15 -17.05 28.01
C SER A 99 -5.01 -16.47 29.14
N GLY A 100 -6.10 -15.78 28.80
CA GLY A 100 -6.95 -15.05 29.75
C GLY A 100 -6.45 -13.63 30.04
N GLU A 101 -5.24 -13.27 29.58
CA GLU A 101 -4.73 -11.92 29.66
C GLU A 101 -5.27 -11.09 28.49
N SER A 102 -6.17 -10.14 28.79
CA SER A 102 -6.89 -9.37 27.77
C SER A 102 -6.00 -8.66 26.74
N ALA A 103 -4.77 -8.24 27.12
CA ALA A 103 -3.87 -7.55 26.21
C ALA A 103 -3.11 -8.52 25.28
N ALA A 104 -2.61 -9.63 25.82
CA ALA A 104 -1.91 -10.67 25.05
C ALA A 104 -2.87 -11.40 24.11
N ASP A 105 -4.08 -11.71 24.58
CA ASP A 105 -5.12 -12.38 23.81
C ASP A 105 -5.61 -11.49 22.65
N GLU A 106 -5.78 -10.19 22.88
CA GLU A 106 -6.12 -9.25 21.81
C GLU A 106 -4.99 -9.14 20.77
N ALA A 107 -3.73 -9.10 21.20
CA ALA A 107 -2.59 -9.08 20.28
C ALA A 107 -2.54 -10.34 19.41
N LEU A 108 -2.79 -11.52 20.00
CA LEU A 108 -2.85 -12.80 19.29
C LEU A 108 -4.01 -12.85 18.28
N VAL A 109 -5.22 -12.44 18.70
CA VAL A 109 -6.39 -12.35 17.81
C VAL A 109 -6.10 -11.42 16.64
N GLN A 110 -5.51 -10.24 16.89
CA GLN A 110 -5.19 -9.30 15.83
C GLN A 110 -4.13 -9.85 14.86
N GLU A 111 -3.14 -10.59 15.34
CA GLU A 111 -2.12 -11.19 14.48
C GLU A 111 -2.68 -12.30 13.58
N GLU A 112 -3.55 -13.15 14.12
CA GLU A 112 -4.23 -14.20 13.37
C GLU A 112 -5.21 -13.60 12.31
N VAL A 113 -5.97 -12.58 12.70
CA VAL A 113 -6.83 -11.81 11.78
C VAL A 113 -5.99 -11.15 10.68
N ARG A 114 -4.84 -10.55 11.02
CA ARG A 114 -3.89 -10.00 10.03
C ARG A 114 -3.39 -11.09 9.09
N GLY A 115 -3.07 -12.29 9.59
CA GLY A 115 -2.70 -13.45 8.77
C GLY A 115 -3.76 -13.79 7.72
N ARG A 116 -5.02 -13.94 8.14
CA ARG A 116 -6.15 -14.29 7.25
C ARG A 116 -6.51 -13.17 6.28
N VAL A 117 -6.41 -11.91 6.72
CA VAL A 117 -6.58 -10.73 5.86
C VAL A 117 -5.46 -10.65 4.84
N ARG A 118 -4.20 -10.90 5.20
CA ARG A 118 -3.07 -10.97 4.26
C ARG A 118 -3.29 -12.06 3.20
N ALA A 119 -3.73 -13.26 3.61
CA ALA A 119 -4.03 -14.35 2.68
C ALA A 119 -5.12 -13.96 1.66
N SER A 120 -6.23 -13.38 2.14
CA SER A 120 -7.31 -12.87 1.28
C SER A 120 -6.89 -11.65 0.45
N GLY A 121 -5.99 -10.83 1.00
CA GLY A 121 -5.45 -9.62 0.42
C GLY A 121 -4.65 -9.89 -0.86
N LYS A 122 -3.92 -11.00 -0.95
CA LYS A 122 -3.16 -11.38 -2.15
C LYS A 122 -4.07 -11.66 -3.36
N THR A 123 -5.20 -12.32 -3.14
CA THR A 123 -6.20 -12.59 -4.19
C THR A 123 -6.92 -11.31 -4.61
N ASN A 124 -7.34 -10.50 -3.63
CA ASN A 124 -7.98 -9.21 -3.90
C ASN A 124 -7.07 -8.25 -4.66
N LEU A 125 -5.80 -8.15 -4.24
CA LEU A 125 -4.75 -7.37 -4.91
C LEU A 125 -4.58 -7.86 -6.36
N SER A 126 -4.45 -9.17 -6.57
CA SER A 126 -4.25 -9.72 -7.92
C SER A 126 -5.44 -9.45 -8.85
N ARG A 127 -6.67 -9.50 -8.33
CA ARG A 127 -7.88 -9.13 -9.09
C ARG A 127 -7.90 -7.65 -9.43
N ALA A 128 -7.72 -6.77 -8.44
CA ALA A 128 -7.72 -5.32 -8.64
C ALA A 128 -6.61 -4.88 -9.62
N VAL A 129 -5.39 -5.41 -9.47
CA VAL A 129 -4.28 -5.19 -10.42
C VAL A 129 -4.68 -5.63 -11.83
N THR A 130 -5.41 -6.73 -11.98
CA THR A 130 -5.85 -7.20 -13.31
C THR A 130 -6.87 -6.25 -13.93
N GLU A 131 -7.83 -5.76 -13.16
CA GLU A 131 -8.80 -4.74 -13.61
C GLU A 131 -8.09 -3.45 -14.02
N LEU A 132 -7.16 -2.96 -13.20
CA LEU A 132 -6.36 -1.76 -13.48
C LEU A 132 -5.47 -1.89 -14.72
N VAL A 133 -4.89 -3.07 -14.95
CA VAL A 133 -4.11 -3.34 -16.16
C VAL A 133 -5.01 -3.33 -17.40
N LYS A 134 -6.18 -3.97 -17.32
CA LYS A 134 -7.17 -3.95 -18.41
C LYS A 134 -7.68 -2.55 -18.71
N ALA A 135 -7.83 -1.72 -17.67
CA ALA A 135 -8.23 -0.32 -17.80
C ALA A 135 -7.13 0.61 -18.34
N GLY A 136 -5.90 0.11 -18.58
CA GLY A 136 -4.79 0.93 -19.06
C GLY A 136 -4.28 1.93 -18.04
N LEU A 137 -4.52 1.69 -16.75
CA LEU A 137 -4.08 2.52 -15.62
C LEU A 137 -2.79 2.00 -14.99
N LEU A 138 -2.47 0.73 -15.21
CA LEU A 138 -1.31 0.08 -14.62
C LEU A 138 -0.63 -0.85 -15.62
N LYS A 139 0.71 -0.85 -15.64
CA LYS A 139 1.52 -1.88 -16.29
C LYS A 139 2.18 -2.74 -15.24
N ARG A 140 2.13 -4.07 -15.41
CA ARG A 140 2.77 -5.04 -14.51
C ARG A 140 3.89 -5.77 -15.25
N HIS A 141 5.06 -5.79 -14.64
CA HIS A 141 6.14 -6.71 -15.04
C HIS A 141 6.72 -7.38 -13.79
N TYR A 142 7.67 -8.30 -14.02
CA TYR A 142 8.26 -9.11 -12.96
C TYR A 142 9.77 -9.08 -13.07
N GLN A 143 10.46 -8.81 -11.95
CA GLN A 143 11.92 -8.73 -11.85
C GLN A 143 12.42 -9.75 -10.80
N GLY A 144 13.62 -10.32 -10.99
CA GLY A 144 14.23 -11.29 -10.06
C GLY A 144 14.72 -12.57 -10.73
N TYR A 145 15.40 -13.43 -9.95
CA TYR A 145 16.20 -14.54 -10.45
C TYR A 145 15.35 -15.76 -10.87
N ARG A 146 15.74 -16.39 -12.00
CA ARG A 146 15.13 -17.59 -12.59
C ARG A 146 16.11 -18.75 -12.43
N VAL A 147 15.67 -19.87 -11.85
CA VAL A 147 16.22 -21.20 -12.16
C VAL A 147 15.04 -22.12 -12.43
N ASP A 148 15.20 -23.00 -13.40
CA ASP A 148 14.17 -23.73 -14.15
C ASP A 148 13.07 -24.37 -13.29
N HIS A 149 11.85 -23.84 -13.34
CA HIS A 149 10.70 -24.46 -12.70
C HIS A 149 9.46 -24.46 -13.59
N LEU A 150 8.80 -25.63 -13.65
CA LEU A 150 7.52 -25.86 -14.32
C LEU A 150 6.34 -25.12 -13.67
N ASN A 151 6.50 -24.57 -12.46
CA ASN A 151 5.44 -23.86 -11.74
C ASN A 151 5.50 -22.34 -11.96
N ARG A 152 4.33 -21.72 -12.21
CA ARG A 152 4.13 -20.25 -12.28
C ARG A 152 4.53 -19.58 -10.96
N GLY A 153 5.80 -19.23 -10.79
CA GLY A 153 6.23 -18.46 -9.62
C GLY A 153 7.72 -18.50 -9.29
N ALA A 154 8.60 -18.40 -10.29
CA ALA A 154 10.07 -18.45 -10.15
C ALA A 154 10.66 -17.27 -9.32
N GLN A 155 10.23 -17.09 -8.06
CA GLN A 155 10.61 -16.03 -7.12
C GLN A 155 10.62 -14.60 -7.68
N ARG A 156 9.94 -14.36 -8.80
CA ARG A 156 9.92 -13.05 -9.44
C ARG A 156 9.01 -12.13 -8.68
N GLN A 157 9.53 -10.97 -8.35
CA GLN A 157 8.82 -9.94 -7.63
C GLN A 157 8.11 -9.01 -8.61
N ALA A 158 6.90 -8.59 -8.26
CA ALA A 158 6.10 -7.74 -9.12
C ALA A 158 6.60 -6.29 -9.06
N VAL A 159 6.65 -5.67 -10.23
CA VAL A 159 6.92 -4.25 -10.41
C VAL A 159 5.70 -3.66 -11.13
N TYR A 160 5.23 -2.52 -10.61
CA TYR A 160 4.03 -1.84 -11.08
C TYR A 160 4.40 -0.47 -11.60
N THR A 161 3.93 -0.11 -12.79
CA THR A 161 4.16 1.20 -13.39
C THR A 161 2.82 1.88 -13.61
N LEU A 162 2.64 3.07 -13.07
CA LEU A 162 1.42 3.86 -13.29
C LEU A 162 1.47 4.44 -14.71
N ILE A 163 0.36 4.27 -15.44
CA ILE A 163 0.23 4.71 -16.84
C ILE A 163 -1.14 5.36 -17.06
N GLY A 164 -1.33 5.97 -18.23
CA GLY A 164 -2.59 6.64 -18.58
C GLY A 164 -2.97 7.71 -17.56
N ARG A 165 -4.26 7.76 -17.21
CA ARG A 165 -4.80 8.74 -16.24
C ARG A 165 -4.23 8.56 -14.83
N ALA A 166 -3.77 7.37 -14.45
CA ALA A 166 -3.21 7.14 -13.12
C ALA A 166 -1.88 7.90 -12.89
N ARG A 167 -1.21 8.36 -13.95
CA ARG A 167 -0.01 9.20 -13.84
C ARG A 167 -0.28 10.52 -13.12
N VAL A 168 -1.52 10.98 -13.12
CA VAL A 168 -1.95 12.17 -12.36
C VAL A 168 -1.52 12.06 -10.89
N LEU A 169 -1.50 10.85 -10.32
CA LEU A 169 -1.15 10.59 -8.93
C LEU A 169 0.36 10.67 -8.64
N ILE A 170 1.21 10.54 -9.66
CA ILE A 170 2.65 10.78 -9.54
C ILE A 170 2.83 12.30 -9.62
N GLY A 171 2.80 12.99 -8.49
CA GLY A 171 3.00 14.44 -8.46
C GLY A 171 4.26 14.86 -9.23
N ALA A 172 4.25 16.06 -9.82
CA ALA A 172 5.44 16.63 -10.46
C ALA A 172 6.66 16.51 -9.51
N PRO A 173 7.85 16.15 -10.01
CA PRO A 173 9.02 15.94 -9.17
C PRO A 173 9.20 17.16 -8.28
N ALA A 174 9.22 16.95 -6.96
CA ALA A 174 9.58 18.01 -6.05
C ALA A 174 10.99 18.45 -6.43
N THR A 175 11.12 19.69 -6.95
CA THR A 175 12.41 20.38 -6.98
C THR A 175 13.02 20.17 -5.60
N PRO A 176 14.23 19.61 -5.48
CA PRO A 176 14.84 19.43 -4.17
C PRO A 176 14.84 20.80 -3.51
N ARG A 177 14.11 20.91 -2.40
CA ARG A 177 14.04 22.13 -1.61
C ARG A 177 15.46 22.38 -1.15
N ARG A 178 16.17 23.24 -1.85
CA ARG A 178 17.51 23.71 -1.50
C ARG A 178 17.42 24.07 -0.03
N THR A 179 18.15 23.36 0.82
CA THR A 179 18.26 23.67 2.24
C THR A 179 18.88 25.06 2.31
N VAL A 180 18.02 26.09 2.38
CA VAL A 180 18.45 27.41 2.80
C VAL A 180 18.86 27.23 4.25
N ALA A 181 20.16 27.31 4.51
CA ALA A 181 20.69 27.28 5.86
C ALA A 181 19.94 28.32 6.70
N PRO A 182 19.54 28.00 7.93
CA PRO A 182 18.93 29.01 8.79
C PRO A 182 19.91 30.17 8.99
N PRO A 183 19.46 31.44 9.00
CA PRO A 183 20.33 32.55 9.33
C PRO A 183 20.92 32.29 10.72
N ARG A 184 22.25 32.34 10.81
CA ARG A 184 22.96 32.25 12.09
C ARG A 184 22.59 33.48 12.90
N GLN A 185 21.81 33.27 13.95
CA GLN A 185 21.54 34.26 14.98
C GLN A 185 22.84 34.47 15.76
N GLY A 186 23.54 35.58 15.51
CA GLY A 186 24.85 35.82 16.13
C GLY A 186 25.55 37.15 15.84
N ASP A 187 25.11 37.99 14.89
CA ASP A 187 25.74 39.30 14.62
C ASP A 187 24.99 40.47 15.27
N LEU A 188 24.67 40.33 16.54
CA LEU A 188 24.43 41.48 17.42
C LEU A 188 25.49 41.38 18.51
N PHE A 189 26.25 42.46 18.69
CA PHE A 189 27.39 42.62 19.60
C PHE A 189 28.77 42.27 19.02
N ALA A 190 29.30 43.16 18.19
CA ALA A 190 30.73 43.50 18.22
C ALA A 190 30.91 44.98 17.82
N HIS A 191 31.13 45.80 18.87
CA HIS A 191 31.80 47.11 18.97
C HIS A 191 31.49 48.23 17.98
#